data_AF-A0A8S1HT65-F1
#
_entry.id   AF-A0A8S1HT65-F1
#
_cell.length_a   1.000
_cell.length_b   1.000
_cell.length_c   1.000
_cell.angle_alpha   90.00
_cell.angle_beta   90.00
_cell.angle_gamma   90.00
#
_symmetry.space_group_name_H-M   'P 1'
#
loop_
_entity.id
_entity.type
_entity.pdbx_description
1 polymer ?
#
loop_
_entity_poly.entity_id
_entity_poly.type
_entity_poly.pdbx_seq_one_letter_code
_entity_poly.pdbx_strand_id
1 'polypeptide(L)'
;MEARVVKLVEQATGSLKKAVTYDKAKKFNDALPKYQEGVAFLMDALNLLTEADTRKAVFRTKIDEYIRRAEELRDIVKPEVKSIEQRIVQDNSVGHGYDRVFAKCLDDSLTSVVVKDAYIIAHHQIVNFVRFCELVVQSARNIRYISLSTGENARQNAAAFEELRGSLEKNKIALSVGFSTVLHDREIIFDNGWVVKNWPRTRLFQTFWEILSRLHYKLVHSFFCGGKNKSKSIGSKMTRRSNYIESPELTKYKDGLFEEAEKLVKEEFPRKVIEFNGLLKQSRFSMERLTEILPEPSMNIPIPKVENGKVSLPDEPPRKRVKQEDESDVVDGKQLVVNDPGDMVFNKFTSPFQTKCAPVYAFINGSVPCNDHLAHLMDEVRPLLRTAVENVNTVKMWITLMIPRIEDGNNFGVGIQEEALSEVRTVENEVASFLDQMGRYFTSRAKLITKIAKYPHVDDYRRAILDMDEKQFINIRLIILEMRNHFSTLHDVIMKNYEKIKKPRTTNTEHLY
;
A
#
# COMPACT_ATOMS: atom_id res chain seq x y z
N MET A 1 36.36 -29.10 -13.90
CA MET A 1 35.23 -28.45 -13.18
C MET A 1 35.74 -27.77 -11.92
N GLU A 2 36.41 -28.51 -11.02
CA GLU A 2 37.03 -28.01 -9.78
C GLU A 2 37.93 -26.78 -9.98
N ALA A 3 38.87 -26.81 -10.92
CA ALA A 3 39.78 -25.70 -11.20
C ALA A 3 39.05 -24.40 -11.63
N ARG A 4 37.87 -24.53 -12.27
CA ARG A 4 37.04 -23.39 -12.67
C ARG A 4 36.29 -22.80 -11.47
N VAL A 5 35.82 -23.64 -10.56
CA VAL A 5 35.21 -23.21 -9.29
C VAL A 5 36.23 -22.47 -8.44
N VAL A 6 37.44 -23.01 -8.28
CA VAL A 6 38.52 -22.37 -7.50
C VAL A 6 38.84 -20.98 -8.07
N LYS A 7 38.99 -20.86 -9.39
CA LYS A 7 39.25 -19.57 -10.05
C LYS A 7 38.14 -18.54 -9.81
N LEU A 8 36.88 -18.96 -9.88
CA LEU A 8 35.73 -18.07 -9.61
C LEU A 8 35.67 -17.64 -8.14
N VAL A 9 35.99 -18.53 -7.21
CA VAL A 9 36.07 -18.21 -5.78
C VAL A 9 37.20 -17.25 -5.47
N GLU A 10 38.35 -17.38 -6.14
CA GLU A 10 39.46 -16.42 -6.01
C GLU A 10 39.06 -15.03 -6.53
N GLN A 11 38.40 -14.96 -7.69
CA GLN A 11 37.89 -13.71 -8.25
C GLN A 11 36.84 -13.06 -7.34
N ALA A 12 35.88 -13.84 -6.85
CA ALA A 12 34.91 -13.41 -5.86
C ALA A 12 35.58 -12.84 -4.61
N THR A 13 36.55 -13.57 -4.05
CA THR A 13 37.28 -13.17 -2.83
C THR A 13 38.02 -11.85 -3.04
N GLY A 14 38.65 -11.66 -4.20
CA GLY A 14 39.34 -10.43 -4.56
C GLY A 14 38.39 -9.22 -4.60
N SER A 15 37.24 -9.37 -5.26
CA SER A 15 36.22 -8.31 -5.37
C SER A 15 35.55 -8.01 -4.03
N LEU A 16 35.20 -9.03 -3.25
CA LEU A 16 34.55 -8.89 -1.93
C LEU A 16 35.48 -8.26 -0.89
N LYS A 17 36.78 -8.60 -0.87
CA LYS A 17 37.75 -7.93 0.02
C LYS A 17 37.85 -6.43 -0.28
N LYS A 18 37.86 -6.04 -1.56
CA LYS A 18 37.83 -4.63 -1.96
C LYS A 18 36.52 -3.97 -1.54
N ALA A 19 35.39 -4.64 -1.76
CA ALA A 19 34.07 -4.16 -1.36
C ALA A 19 33.99 -3.82 0.14
N VAL A 20 34.40 -4.77 0.99
CA VAL A 20 34.43 -4.59 2.46
C VAL A 20 35.40 -3.47 2.87
N THR A 21 36.52 -3.31 2.17
CA THR A 21 37.48 -2.23 2.45
C THR A 21 36.89 -0.86 2.14
N TYR A 22 36.23 -0.71 1.00
CA TYR A 22 35.55 0.54 0.62
C TYR A 22 34.34 0.84 1.51
N ASP A 23 33.59 -0.19 1.90
CA ASP A 23 32.45 -0.06 2.81
C ASP A 23 32.90 0.46 4.19
N LYS A 24 33.95 -0.14 4.77
CA LYS A 24 34.56 0.35 6.02
C LYS A 24 35.09 1.77 5.90
N ALA A 25 35.57 2.16 4.73
CA ALA A 25 36.03 3.52 4.43
C ALA A 25 34.88 4.50 4.08
N LYS A 26 33.61 4.09 4.17
CA LYS A 26 32.42 4.85 3.78
C LYS A 26 32.41 5.32 2.32
N LYS A 27 33.17 4.66 1.45
CA LYS A 27 33.17 4.89 -0.01
C LYS A 27 32.11 4.02 -0.68
N PHE A 28 30.84 4.33 -0.40
CA PHE A 28 29.72 3.45 -0.77
C PHE A 28 29.54 3.30 -2.29
N ASN A 29 29.82 4.36 -3.06
CA ASN A 29 29.80 4.32 -4.53
C ASN A 29 30.82 3.33 -5.11
N ASP A 30 31.98 3.16 -4.45
CA ASP A 30 33.03 2.23 -4.87
C ASP A 30 32.80 0.81 -4.31
N ALA A 31 32.16 0.72 -3.14
CA ALA A 31 31.87 -0.54 -2.46
C ALA A 31 30.76 -1.35 -3.15
N LEU A 32 29.66 -0.69 -3.52
CA LEU A 32 28.48 -1.32 -4.13
C LEU A 32 28.80 -2.17 -5.39
N PRO A 33 29.48 -1.63 -6.43
CA PRO A 33 29.80 -2.42 -7.62
C PRO A 33 30.73 -3.60 -7.31
N LYS A 34 31.58 -3.48 -6.29
CA LYS A 34 32.48 -4.56 -5.88
C LYS A 34 31.77 -5.68 -5.11
N TYR A 35 30.73 -5.35 -4.35
CA TYR A 35 29.84 -6.37 -3.78
C TYR A 35 29.07 -7.12 -4.87
N GLN A 36 28.51 -6.40 -5.85
CA GLN A 36 27.78 -6.99 -6.98
C GLN A 36 28.68 -7.94 -7.80
N GLU A 37 29.88 -7.47 -8.18
CA GLU A 37 30.87 -8.27 -8.92
C GLU A 37 31.28 -9.54 -8.14
N GLY A 38 31.55 -9.40 -6.84
CA GLY A 38 31.92 -10.51 -5.98
C GLY A 38 30.83 -11.58 -5.83
N VAL A 39 29.59 -11.13 -5.65
CA VAL A 39 28.40 -12.01 -5.58
C VAL A 39 28.18 -12.73 -6.91
N ALA A 40 28.34 -12.05 -8.05
CA ALA A 40 28.17 -12.66 -9.37
C ALA A 40 29.14 -13.85 -9.56
N PHE A 41 30.42 -13.68 -9.19
CA PHE A 41 31.41 -14.76 -9.25
C PHE A 41 31.10 -15.91 -8.28
N LEU A 42 30.59 -15.64 -7.07
CA LEU A 42 30.15 -16.70 -6.15
C LEU A 42 28.96 -17.47 -6.71
N MET A 43 28.04 -16.79 -7.40
CA MET A 43 26.89 -17.41 -8.06
C MET A 43 27.31 -18.27 -9.25
N ASP A 44 28.28 -17.82 -10.05
CA ASP A 44 28.90 -18.65 -11.09
C ASP A 44 29.54 -19.92 -10.49
N ALA A 45 30.24 -19.77 -9.37
CA ALA A 45 30.85 -20.91 -8.67
C ALA A 45 29.80 -21.88 -8.14
N LEU A 46 28.72 -21.38 -7.52
CA LEU A 46 27.61 -22.18 -7.00
C LEU A 46 26.95 -23.03 -8.08
N ASN A 47 26.75 -22.47 -9.28
CA ASN A 47 26.13 -23.14 -10.42
C ASN A 47 26.97 -24.25 -11.06
N LEU A 48 28.27 -24.31 -10.72
CA LEU A 48 29.17 -25.37 -11.18
C LEU A 48 29.28 -26.54 -10.18
N LEU A 49 28.72 -26.40 -8.97
CA LEU A 49 28.75 -27.45 -7.94
C LEU A 49 27.59 -28.45 -8.12
N THR A 50 27.83 -29.72 -7.79
CA THR A 50 26.80 -30.77 -7.75
C THR A 50 25.93 -30.65 -6.49
N GLU A 51 24.71 -31.19 -6.50
CA GLU A 51 23.78 -31.09 -5.36
C GLU A 51 24.29 -31.68 -4.04
N ALA A 52 25.16 -32.70 -4.11
CA ALA A 52 25.75 -33.32 -2.91
C ALA A 52 26.92 -32.52 -2.31
N ASP A 53 27.32 -31.39 -2.92
CA ASP A 53 28.50 -30.63 -2.49
C ASP A 53 28.18 -29.74 -1.29
N THR A 54 28.83 -30.00 -0.15
CA THR A 54 28.65 -29.26 1.10
C THR A 54 29.01 -27.78 0.98
N ARG A 55 29.85 -27.39 0.00
CA ARG A 55 30.22 -25.99 -0.26
C ARG A 55 29.04 -25.17 -0.78
N LYS A 56 28.01 -25.79 -1.38
CA LYS A 56 26.81 -25.07 -1.85
C LYS A 56 26.10 -24.33 -0.73
N ALA A 57 25.91 -24.99 0.42
CA ALA A 57 25.26 -24.37 1.57
C ALA A 57 26.04 -23.14 2.06
N VAL A 58 27.37 -23.28 2.16
CA VAL A 58 28.27 -22.18 2.58
C VAL A 58 28.23 -21.01 1.59
N PHE A 59 28.23 -21.30 0.29
CA PHE A 59 28.13 -20.27 -0.75
C PHE A 59 26.79 -19.55 -0.70
N ARG A 60 25.67 -20.28 -0.57
CA ARG A 60 24.32 -19.68 -0.42
C ARG A 60 24.28 -18.70 0.76
N THR A 61 24.75 -19.12 1.94
CA THR A 61 24.79 -18.25 3.12
C THR A 61 25.64 -17.00 2.90
N LYS A 62 26.81 -17.13 2.28
CA LYS A 62 27.69 -15.97 2.00
C LYS A 62 27.13 -15.04 0.94
N ILE A 63 26.48 -15.59 -0.07
CA ILE A 63 25.79 -14.84 -1.12
C ILE A 63 24.65 -14.03 -0.49
N ASP A 64 23.81 -14.64 0.35
CA ASP A 64 22.75 -13.95 1.09
C ASP A 64 23.29 -12.79 1.94
N GLU A 65 24.39 -13.01 2.69
CA GLU A 65 25.04 -12.00 3.51
C GLU A 65 25.50 -10.79 2.68
N TYR A 66 26.22 -11.04 1.57
CA TYR A 66 26.75 -9.97 0.73
C TYR A 66 25.68 -9.25 -0.10
N ILE A 67 24.63 -9.96 -0.51
CA ILE A 67 23.48 -9.34 -1.19
C ILE A 67 22.75 -8.41 -0.23
N ARG A 68 22.46 -8.86 0.99
CA ARG A 68 21.82 -8.03 2.01
C ARG A 68 22.62 -6.75 2.26
N ARG A 69 23.96 -6.86 2.36
CA ARG A 69 24.80 -5.68 2.54
C ARG A 69 24.81 -4.76 1.31
N ALA A 70 24.84 -5.32 0.10
CA ALA A 70 24.76 -4.54 -1.13
C ALA A 70 23.42 -3.78 -1.25
N GLU A 71 22.32 -4.39 -0.82
CA GLU A 71 21.00 -3.75 -0.76
C GLU A 71 20.98 -2.55 0.20
N GLU A 72 21.55 -2.70 1.41
CA GLU A 72 21.68 -1.62 2.38
C GLU A 72 22.51 -0.44 1.83
N LEU A 73 23.60 -0.73 1.12
CA LEU A 73 24.45 0.30 0.52
C LEU A 73 23.77 1.02 -0.65
N ARG A 74 22.92 0.32 -1.40
CA ARG A 74 22.18 0.90 -2.53
C ARG A 74 21.15 1.94 -2.08
N ASP A 75 20.59 1.81 -0.89
CA ASP A 75 19.66 2.82 -0.33
C ASP A 75 20.41 4.12 0.05
N ILE A 76 21.71 4.02 0.32
CA ILE A 76 22.60 5.16 0.64
C ILE A 76 23.14 5.80 -0.65
N VAL A 77 23.55 4.97 -1.61
CA VAL A 77 24.03 5.39 -2.92
C VAL A 77 22.82 5.68 -3.81
N LYS A 78 22.24 6.88 -3.71
CA LYS A 78 21.18 7.29 -4.63
C LYS A 78 21.73 7.31 -6.07
N PRO A 79 21.28 6.40 -6.96
CA PRO A 79 21.75 6.43 -8.33
C PRO A 79 21.23 7.68 -9.04
N GLU A 80 22.03 8.23 -9.96
CA GLU A 80 21.57 9.24 -10.90
C GLU A 80 20.46 8.64 -11.78
N VAL A 81 19.25 9.18 -11.65
CA VAL A 81 18.08 8.68 -12.39
C VAL A 81 18.18 9.17 -13.83
N LYS A 82 18.59 8.29 -14.75
CA LYS A 82 18.71 8.61 -16.18
C LYS A 82 17.38 8.96 -16.83
N SER A 83 16.31 8.28 -16.44
CA SER A 83 14.96 8.48 -16.99
C SER A 83 13.91 7.94 -16.02
N ILE A 84 12.77 8.65 -15.93
CA ILE A 84 11.60 8.19 -15.18
C ILE A 84 10.50 7.88 -16.19
N GLU A 85 10.02 6.64 -16.19
CA GLU A 85 8.81 6.25 -16.91
C GLU A 85 7.67 6.06 -15.92
N GLN A 86 6.57 6.78 -16.12
CA GLN A 86 5.35 6.60 -15.34
C GLN A 86 4.29 5.95 -16.22
N ARG A 87 3.77 4.81 -15.78
CA ARG A 87 2.60 4.18 -16.39
C ARG A 87 1.41 4.34 -15.47
N ILE A 88 0.36 4.97 -15.98
CA ILE A 88 -0.93 5.08 -15.30
C ILE A 88 -1.80 3.94 -15.82
N VAL A 89 -2.16 3.03 -14.93
CA VAL A 89 -3.15 1.97 -15.21
C VAL A 89 -4.48 2.48 -14.65
N GLN A 90 -5.47 2.65 -15.53
CA GLN A 90 -6.80 3.12 -15.12
C GLN A 90 -7.57 2.01 -14.40
N ASP A 91 -8.57 2.39 -13.61
CA ASP A 91 -9.29 1.43 -12.77
C ASP A 91 -10.11 0.54 -13.69
N ASN A 92 -10.13 -0.76 -13.39
CA ASN A 92 -10.80 -1.79 -14.18
C ASN A 92 -10.28 -1.94 -15.63
N SER A 93 -9.16 -1.33 -15.98
CA SER A 93 -8.53 -1.54 -17.29
C SER A 93 -7.91 -2.94 -17.39
N VAL A 94 -8.16 -3.62 -18.52
CA VAL A 94 -7.66 -4.96 -18.81
C VAL A 94 -6.52 -4.92 -19.82
N GLY A 95 -5.73 -6.01 -19.89
CA GLY A 95 -4.60 -6.08 -20.82
C GLY A 95 -3.32 -5.44 -20.29
N HIS A 96 -3.19 -5.32 -18.96
CA HIS A 96 -1.98 -4.88 -18.26
C HIS A 96 -1.30 -6.05 -17.53
N GLY A 97 -1.09 -7.16 -18.24
CA GLY A 97 -0.39 -8.32 -17.71
C GLY A 97 1.07 -8.01 -17.34
N TYR A 98 1.67 -8.88 -16.54
CA TYR A 98 3.06 -8.73 -16.12
C TYR A 98 4.02 -8.61 -17.28
N ASP A 99 3.77 -9.35 -18.36
CA ASP A 99 4.53 -9.30 -19.62
C ASP A 99 4.63 -7.88 -20.13
N ARG A 100 3.51 -7.14 -20.19
CA ARG A 100 3.49 -5.75 -20.67
C ARG A 100 4.06 -4.78 -19.66
N VAL A 101 3.82 -5.01 -18.38
CA VAL A 101 4.26 -4.14 -17.28
C VAL A 101 5.77 -4.15 -17.14
N PHE A 102 6.38 -5.34 -17.16
CA PHE A 102 7.80 -5.53 -16.95
C PHE A 102 8.60 -5.73 -18.25
N ALA A 103 7.95 -5.70 -19.42
CA ALA A 103 8.59 -5.89 -20.74
C ALA A 103 9.93 -5.16 -20.90
N LYS A 104 10.01 -3.91 -20.44
CA LYS A 104 11.22 -3.09 -20.58
C LYS A 104 12.31 -3.39 -19.55
N CYS A 105 11.92 -3.98 -18.43
CA CYS A 105 12.83 -4.32 -17.32
C CYS A 105 13.48 -5.70 -17.51
N LEU A 106 12.89 -6.54 -18.38
CA LEU A 106 13.29 -7.92 -18.61
C LEU A 106 14.03 -8.04 -19.93
N ASP A 107 15.29 -8.43 -19.87
CA ASP A 107 16.12 -8.73 -21.01
C ASP A 107 17.12 -9.86 -20.65
N ASP A 108 17.85 -10.35 -21.66
CA ASP A 108 18.85 -11.41 -21.45
C ASP A 108 20.07 -10.93 -20.65
N SER A 109 20.25 -9.64 -20.37
CA SER A 109 21.36 -9.14 -19.53
C SER A 109 21.09 -9.31 -18.03
N LEU A 110 19.83 -9.49 -17.65
CA LEU A 110 19.38 -9.61 -16.27
C LEU A 110 19.91 -10.90 -15.62
N THR A 111 20.61 -10.78 -14.49
CA THR A 111 21.13 -11.95 -13.75
C THR A 111 20.53 -12.11 -12.36
N SER A 112 19.97 -11.04 -11.81
CA SER A 112 19.35 -11.03 -10.49
C SER A 112 18.20 -10.03 -10.37
N VAL A 113 17.18 -10.41 -9.59
CA VAL A 113 16.03 -9.56 -9.26
C VAL A 113 15.81 -9.54 -7.76
N VAL A 114 15.58 -8.36 -7.19
CA VAL A 114 15.23 -8.16 -5.79
C VAL A 114 13.82 -7.61 -5.70
N VAL A 115 12.94 -8.31 -5.00
CA VAL A 115 11.55 -7.93 -4.74
C VAL A 115 11.42 -7.58 -3.27
N LYS A 116 10.96 -6.37 -2.97
CA LYS A 116 10.57 -5.95 -1.63
C LYS A 116 9.07 -5.65 -1.63
N ASP A 117 8.29 -6.46 -0.92
CA ASP A 117 6.86 -6.25 -0.75
C ASP A 117 6.41 -6.81 0.60
N ALA A 118 6.04 -5.94 1.54
CA ALA A 118 5.64 -6.31 2.89
C ALA A 118 4.35 -7.14 2.96
N TYR A 119 3.59 -7.19 1.85
CA TYR A 119 2.24 -7.70 1.83
C TYR A 119 2.11 -9.03 1.10
N ILE A 120 3.18 -9.76 0.77
CA ILE A 120 3.05 -11.09 0.16
C ILE A 120 2.69 -12.12 1.25
N ILE A 121 1.40 -12.17 1.63
CA ILE A 121 0.90 -12.97 2.77
C ILE A 121 -0.30 -13.85 2.37
N ALA A 122 -1.31 -13.31 1.70
CA ALA A 122 -2.50 -14.04 1.28
C ALA A 122 -2.19 -14.98 0.11
N HIS A 123 -3.02 -16.02 -0.07
CA HIS A 123 -2.81 -17.02 -1.13
C HIS A 123 -2.65 -16.40 -2.52
N HIS A 124 -3.54 -15.49 -2.90
CA HIS A 124 -3.46 -14.79 -4.19
C HIS A 124 -2.17 -13.96 -4.31
N GLN A 125 -1.63 -13.46 -3.18
CA GLN A 125 -0.38 -12.69 -3.13
C GLN A 125 0.85 -13.57 -3.39
N ILE A 126 0.77 -14.84 -3.02
CA ILE A 126 1.82 -15.82 -3.32
C ILE A 126 1.72 -16.24 -4.78
N VAL A 127 0.52 -16.55 -5.27
CA VAL A 127 0.29 -17.01 -6.66
C VAL A 127 0.81 -16.00 -7.68
N ASN A 128 0.55 -14.72 -7.48
CA ASN A 128 0.99 -13.70 -8.42
C ASN A 128 2.49 -13.38 -8.24
N PHE A 129 3.13 -13.69 -7.09
CA PHE A 129 4.60 -13.70 -6.97
C PHE A 129 5.20 -14.87 -7.76
N VAL A 130 4.59 -16.05 -7.72
CA VAL A 130 4.95 -17.20 -8.56
C VAL A 130 4.88 -16.83 -10.05
N ARG A 131 3.78 -16.22 -10.49
CA ARG A 131 3.62 -15.74 -11.88
C ARG A 131 4.65 -14.71 -12.30
N PHE A 132 5.04 -13.82 -11.38
CA PHE A 132 6.13 -12.88 -11.63
C PHE A 132 7.45 -13.65 -11.85
N CYS A 133 7.75 -14.64 -11.02
CA CYS A 133 8.94 -15.49 -11.20
C CYS A 133 8.89 -16.24 -12.53
N GLU A 134 7.75 -16.81 -12.92
CA GLU A 134 7.56 -17.48 -14.22
C GLU A 134 7.87 -16.54 -15.38
N LEU A 135 7.37 -15.30 -15.35
CA LEU A 135 7.65 -14.32 -16.40
C LEU A 135 9.15 -13.99 -16.47
N VAL A 136 9.79 -13.76 -15.32
CA VAL A 136 11.23 -13.47 -15.26
C VAL A 136 12.03 -14.63 -15.85
N VAL A 137 11.71 -15.87 -15.47
CA VAL A 137 12.36 -17.08 -15.98
C VAL A 137 12.18 -17.22 -17.50
N GLN A 138 10.99 -16.90 -18.02
CA GLN A 138 10.70 -16.98 -19.46
C GLN A 138 11.38 -15.87 -20.27
N SER A 139 11.52 -14.68 -19.69
CA SER A 139 11.94 -13.47 -20.42
C SER A 139 13.42 -13.14 -20.26
N ALA A 140 14.07 -13.61 -19.19
CA ALA A 140 15.48 -13.37 -18.90
C ALA A 140 16.26 -14.69 -18.84
N ARG A 141 16.91 -15.08 -19.94
CA ARG A 141 17.58 -16.39 -20.05
C ARG A 141 18.76 -16.58 -19.11
N ASN A 142 19.37 -15.49 -18.66
CA ASN A 142 20.54 -15.49 -17.80
C ASN A 142 20.20 -15.20 -16.33
N ILE A 143 18.92 -15.18 -15.96
CA ILE A 143 18.53 -15.02 -14.56
C ILE A 143 19.06 -16.18 -13.72
N ARG A 144 19.68 -15.88 -12.58
CA ARG A 144 20.21 -16.89 -11.67
C ARG A 144 19.82 -16.68 -10.21
N TYR A 145 19.31 -15.50 -9.89
CA TYR A 145 18.96 -15.15 -8.53
C TYR A 145 17.67 -14.36 -8.45
N ILE A 146 16.80 -14.74 -7.52
CA ILE A 146 15.64 -13.96 -7.13
C ILE A 146 15.68 -13.82 -5.60
N SER A 147 15.57 -12.59 -5.10
CA SER A 147 15.43 -12.31 -3.66
C SER A 147 14.04 -11.75 -3.40
N LEU A 148 13.37 -12.26 -2.37
CA LEU A 148 12.13 -11.71 -1.85
C LEU A 148 12.34 -11.27 -0.39
N SER A 149 12.08 -9.99 -0.11
CA SER A 149 11.89 -9.48 1.25
C SER A 149 10.39 -9.20 1.47
N THR A 150 9.78 -9.85 2.45
CA THR A 150 8.35 -9.70 2.78
C THR A 150 8.12 -9.50 4.27
N GLY A 151 6.89 -9.17 4.67
CA GLY A 151 6.50 -8.93 6.05
C GLY A 151 6.61 -10.18 6.92
N GLU A 152 6.88 -10.01 8.23
CA GLU A 152 7.04 -11.12 9.18
C GLU A 152 5.88 -12.12 9.18
N ASN A 153 4.64 -11.63 9.00
CA ASN A 153 3.43 -12.46 8.92
C ASN A 153 3.45 -13.45 7.75
N ALA A 154 4.23 -13.20 6.70
CA ALA A 154 4.36 -14.11 5.57
C ALA A 154 5.07 -15.42 5.95
N ARG A 155 5.74 -15.48 7.11
CA ARG A 155 6.42 -16.69 7.61
C ARG A 155 5.46 -17.88 7.74
N GLN A 156 4.16 -17.63 7.97
CA GLN A 156 3.13 -18.68 7.98
C GLN A 156 3.06 -19.47 6.66
N ASN A 157 3.52 -18.88 5.54
CA ASN A 157 3.53 -19.50 4.22
C ASN A 157 4.90 -20.06 3.82
N ALA A 158 5.81 -20.28 4.79
CA ALA A 158 7.17 -20.76 4.52
C ALA A 158 7.22 -22.01 3.63
N ALA A 159 6.26 -22.94 3.80
CA ALA A 159 6.18 -24.14 2.98
C ALA A 159 5.97 -23.84 1.48
N ALA A 160 5.12 -22.87 1.15
CA ALA A 160 4.86 -22.47 -0.24
C ALA A 160 6.09 -21.78 -0.87
N PHE A 161 6.81 -20.98 -0.10
CA PHE A 161 8.07 -20.37 -0.55
C PHE A 161 9.17 -21.41 -0.78
N GLU A 162 9.22 -22.46 0.04
CA GLU A 162 10.20 -23.53 -0.12
C GLU A 162 9.88 -24.43 -1.33
N GLU A 163 8.60 -24.67 -1.61
CA GLU A 163 8.16 -25.35 -2.83
C GLU A 163 8.54 -24.56 -4.09
N LEU A 164 8.34 -23.23 -4.07
CA LEU A 164 8.76 -22.35 -5.15
C LEU A 164 10.30 -22.35 -5.31
N ARG A 165 11.04 -22.30 -4.20
CA ARG A 165 12.51 -22.39 -4.20
C ARG A 165 12.95 -23.67 -4.90
N GLY A 166 12.42 -24.84 -4.51
CA GLY A 166 12.75 -26.12 -5.13
C GLY A 166 12.39 -26.17 -6.63
N SER A 167 11.32 -25.47 -7.04
CA SER A 167 10.93 -25.38 -8.46
C SER A 167 11.88 -24.51 -9.29
N LEU A 168 12.35 -23.39 -8.73
CA LEU A 168 13.33 -22.51 -9.37
C LEU A 168 14.73 -23.14 -9.44
N GLU A 169 15.13 -23.90 -8.42
CA GLU A 169 16.43 -24.59 -8.41
C GLU A 169 16.57 -25.60 -9.56
N LYS A 170 15.48 -26.24 -9.99
CA LYS A 170 15.48 -27.12 -11.18
C LYS A 170 15.91 -26.38 -12.46
N ASN A 171 15.70 -25.07 -12.50
CA ASN A 171 16.11 -24.19 -13.58
C ASN A 171 17.43 -23.44 -13.26
N LYS A 172 18.18 -23.87 -12.25
CA LYS A 172 19.44 -23.25 -11.78
C LYS A 172 19.28 -21.81 -11.30
N ILE A 173 18.12 -21.50 -10.75
CA ILE A 173 17.80 -20.18 -10.18
C ILE A 173 17.69 -20.34 -8.67
N ALA A 174 18.52 -19.61 -7.92
CA ALA A 174 18.42 -19.58 -6.47
C ALA A 174 17.39 -18.52 -6.04
N LEU A 175 16.42 -18.93 -5.24
CA LEU A 175 15.48 -18.03 -4.57
C LEU A 175 15.90 -17.83 -3.12
N SER A 176 15.98 -16.59 -2.64
CA SER A 176 16.14 -16.28 -1.21
C SER A 176 14.92 -15.54 -0.70
N VAL A 177 14.44 -15.88 0.50
CA VAL A 177 13.25 -15.28 1.10
C VAL A 177 13.60 -14.79 2.50
N GLY A 178 13.56 -13.47 2.67
CA GLY A 178 13.77 -12.78 3.93
C GLY A 178 12.46 -12.23 4.51
N PHE A 179 12.36 -12.24 5.83
CA PHE A 179 11.23 -11.68 6.57
C PHE A 179 11.70 -10.45 7.34
N SER A 180 10.89 -9.38 7.31
CA SER A 180 11.19 -8.11 7.96
C SER A 180 9.96 -7.53 8.66
N THR A 181 10.17 -6.93 9.82
CA THR A 181 9.14 -6.22 10.60
C THR A 181 9.02 -4.74 10.23
N VAL A 182 9.97 -4.19 9.45
CA VAL A 182 10.09 -2.74 9.18
C VAL A 182 9.98 -2.44 7.68
N LEU A 183 9.42 -3.37 6.90
CA LEU A 183 9.24 -3.19 5.46
C LEU A 183 7.91 -2.48 5.18
N HIS A 184 7.95 -1.34 4.48
CA HIS A 184 6.76 -0.57 4.13
C HIS A 184 6.65 -0.24 2.64
N ASP A 185 7.78 -0.04 1.96
CA ASP A 185 7.81 0.32 0.55
C ASP A 185 7.75 -0.91 -0.36
N ARG A 186 6.96 -0.82 -1.44
CA ARG A 186 6.92 -1.84 -2.50
C ARG A 186 7.84 -1.45 -3.64
N GLU A 187 8.87 -2.25 -3.87
CA GLU A 187 9.85 -2.02 -4.93
C GLU A 187 10.36 -3.33 -5.53
N ILE A 188 10.61 -3.31 -6.84
CA ILE A 188 11.28 -4.38 -7.57
C ILE A 188 12.51 -3.78 -8.23
N ILE A 189 13.64 -4.44 -8.05
CA ILE A 189 14.94 -3.92 -8.45
C ILE A 189 15.63 -4.96 -9.31
N PHE A 190 15.98 -4.54 -10.52
CA PHE A 190 16.62 -5.34 -11.54
C PHE A 190 18.10 -4.93 -11.63
N ASP A 191 19.01 -5.89 -11.75
CA ASP A 191 20.45 -5.60 -11.77
C ASP A 191 20.96 -4.96 -13.06
N ASN A 192 20.14 -4.97 -14.13
CA ASN A 192 20.35 -4.17 -15.34
C ASN A 192 20.05 -2.67 -15.16
N GLY A 193 19.69 -2.23 -13.95
CA GLY A 193 19.53 -0.83 -13.57
C GLY A 193 18.09 -0.33 -13.53
N TRP A 194 17.11 -1.18 -13.86
CA TRP A 194 15.70 -0.83 -13.69
C TRP A 194 15.29 -0.91 -12.22
N VAL A 195 14.56 0.11 -11.77
CA VAL A 195 13.94 0.15 -10.44
C VAL A 195 12.48 0.48 -10.63
N VAL A 196 11.60 -0.46 -10.32
CA VAL A 196 10.16 -0.28 -10.36
C VAL A 196 9.68 -0.04 -8.93
N LYS A 197 9.16 1.15 -8.66
CA LYS A 197 8.55 1.48 -7.36
C LYS A 197 7.12 1.91 -7.56
N ASN A 198 6.29 1.61 -6.57
CA ASN A 198 5.03 2.33 -6.44
C ASN A 198 5.32 3.72 -5.91
N TRP A 199 4.92 4.76 -6.64
CA TRP A 199 5.06 6.13 -6.18
C TRP A 199 4.01 6.43 -5.11
N PRO A 200 4.37 6.92 -3.91
CA PRO A 200 3.39 7.41 -2.96
C PRO A 200 2.94 8.79 -3.43
N ARG A 201 1.79 8.85 -4.13
CA ARG A 201 0.98 10.07 -4.18
C ARG A 201 -0.44 9.72 -3.79
N THR A 202 -0.80 10.16 -2.58
CA THR A 202 -1.97 11.04 -2.35
C THR A 202 -2.85 11.29 -3.58
N ARG A 203 -3.65 10.30 -3.91
CA ARG A 203 -4.86 10.29 -4.71
C ARG A 203 -5.26 8.82 -4.80
N LEU A 204 -6.53 8.59 -5.09
CA LEU A 204 -7.16 7.30 -5.35
C LEU A 204 -6.22 6.34 -6.09
N PHE A 205 -6.52 5.05 -5.98
CA PHE A 205 -5.99 3.90 -6.70
C PHE A 205 -5.33 2.84 -5.82
N GLN A 206 -6.00 1.69 -5.88
CA GLN A 206 -5.66 0.42 -5.32
C GLN A 206 -4.26 0.00 -5.77
N THR A 207 -3.51 -0.63 -4.87
CA THR A 207 -2.09 -0.90 -5.09
C THR A 207 -1.85 -1.70 -6.37
N PHE A 208 -0.69 -1.50 -7.00
CA PHE A 208 -0.20 -2.19 -8.21
C PHE A 208 -0.39 -3.72 -8.20
N TRP A 209 -0.51 -4.29 -7.01
CA TRP A 209 -0.75 -5.70 -6.75
C TRP A 209 -2.24 -6.05 -6.63
N GLU A 210 -3.08 -5.19 -6.06
CA GLU A 210 -4.54 -5.40 -5.97
C GLU A 210 -5.23 -5.34 -7.34
N ILE A 211 -4.72 -4.54 -8.28
CA ILE A 211 -5.18 -4.54 -9.68
C ILE A 211 -4.97 -5.92 -10.34
N LEU A 212 -3.90 -6.63 -9.95
CA LEU A 212 -3.56 -7.94 -10.50
C LEU A 212 -4.19 -9.10 -9.74
N SER A 213 -4.56 -8.91 -8.47
CA SER A 213 -5.40 -9.87 -7.72
C SER A 213 -6.83 -9.94 -8.28
N ARG A 214 -7.28 -8.90 -8.98
CA ARG A 214 -8.62 -8.84 -9.61
C ARG A 214 -8.66 -9.38 -11.04
N LEU A 215 -7.51 -9.67 -11.66
CA LEU A 215 -7.40 -10.21 -13.02
C LEU A 215 -6.97 -11.69 -12.99
N HIS A 216 -7.88 -12.58 -12.55
CA HIS A 216 -8.02 -13.97 -13.02
C HIS A 216 -9.26 -14.66 -12.41
N TYR A 217 -10.43 -14.36 -12.98
CA TYR A 217 -11.49 -15.35 -13.17
C TYR A 217 -11.88 -15.24 -14.64
N LYS A 218 -11.68 -16.32 -15.42
CA LYS A 218 -11.80 -16.47 -16.89
C LYS A 218 -10.47 -16.55 -17.65
N LEU A 219 -9.79 -17.70 -17.53
CA LEU A 219 -9.11 -18.45 -18.63
C LEU A 219 -8.16 -19.50 -18.05
N VAL A 220 -8.69 -20.63 -17.55
CA VAL A 220 -7.98 -21.92 -17.55
C VAL A 220 -9.02 -23.03 -17.74
N HIS A 221 -9.46 -23.22 -18.98
CA HIS A 221 -10.11 -24.46 -19.40
C HIS A 221 -9.57 -24.84 -20.78
N SER A 222 -8.26 -25.07 -20.83
CA SER A 222 -7.59 -25.82 -21.89
C SER A 222 -6.10 -25.79 -21.55
N PHE A 223 -5.58 -26.84 -20.88
CA PHE A 223 -4.17 -27.25 -20.99
C PHE A 223 -3.84 -28.55 -20.24
N PHE A 224 -4.79 -29.13 -19.48
CA PHE A 224 -4.64 -30.49 -18.92
C PHE A 224 -5.64 -31.47 -19.56
N CYS A 225 -5.47 -31.76 -20.85
CA CYS A 225 -5.98 -32.99 -21.47
C CYS A 225 -5.22 -33.25 -22.78
N GLY A 226 -4.04 -33.84 -22.65
CA GLY A 226 -3.18 -34.25 -23.75
C GLY A 226 -2.37 -35.49 -23.36
N GLY A 227 -3.06 -36.59 -23.12
CA GLY A 227 -2.43 -37.87 -22.78
C GLY A 227 -3.40 -39.03 -22.92
N LYS A 228 -3.56 -39.55 -24.13
CA LYS A 228 -4.21 -40.84 -24.36
C LYS A 228 -3.34 -41.93 -23.71
N ASN A 229 -3.91 -42.72 -22.81
CA ASN A 229 -3.69 -44.16 -22.83
C ASN A 229 -4.84 -44.93 -22.18
N LYS A 230 -5.21 -46.01 -22.87
CA LYS A 230 -6.31 -46.92 -22.61
C LYS A 230 -6.07 -47.71 -21.32
N SER A 231 -7.11 -47.90 -20.51
CA SER A 231 -7.83 -49.19 -20.36
C SER A 231 -8.37 -49.42 -18.94
N LYS A 232 -9.54 -50.07 -18.93
CA LYS A 232 -10.25 -50.79 -17.86
C LYS A 232 -11.22 -50.00 -16.97
N SER A 233 -12.49 -50.34 -17.21
CA SER A 233 -13.64 -50.10 -16.36
C SER A 233 -13.45 -50.70 -14.97
N ILE A 234 -13.66 -49.90 -13.93
CA ILE A 234 -14.14 -50.35 -12.62
C ILE A 234 -15.16 -49.31 -12.17
N GLY A 235 -16.37 -49.79 -11.87
CA GLY A 235 -17.55 -48.97 -11.65
C GLY A 235 -17.56 -48.19 -10.33
N SER A 236 -18.53 -47.28 -10.30
CA SER A 236 -19.29 -46.79 -9.14
C SER A 236 -18.52 -46.49 -7.86
N LYS A 237 -18.36 -45.20 -7.55
CA LYS A 237 -18.52 -44.68 -6.18
C LYS A 237 -18.81 -43.18 -6.19
N MET A 238 -20.10 -42.91 -6.05
CA MET A 238 -20.73 -41.68 -5.59
C MET A 238 -19.91 -41.01 -4.47
N THR A 239 -19.33 -39.83 -4.74
CA THR A 239 -18.66 -39.03 -3.72
C THR A 239 -19.71 -38.38 -2.80
N ARG A 240 -19.65 -38.74 -1.52
CA ARG A 240 -20.50 -38.29 -0.41
C ARG A 240 -20.60 -36.77 -0.35
N ARG A 241 -21.83 -36.25 -0.27
CA ARG A 241 -22.17 -34.90 0.23
C ARG A 241 -21.56 -34.74 1.63
N SER A 242 -20.66 -33.79 1.80
CA SER A 242 -20.34 -33.27 3.13
C SER A 242 -21.51 -32.37 3.53
N ASN A 243 -22.40 -32.86 4.40
CA ASN A 243 -23.47 -32.03 4.98
C ASN A 243 -22.83 -31.08 5.99
N TYR A 244 -22.38 -29.92 5.52
CA TYR A 244 -22.08 -28.80 6.40
C TYR A 244 -23.40 -28.32 7.00
N ILE A 245 -23.51 -28.37 8.33
CA ILE A 245 -24.67 -27.85 9.07
C ILE A 245 -24.28 -26.46 9.56
N GLU A 246 -24.91 -25.44 8.99
CA GLU A 246 -24.69 -24.05 9.38
C GLU A 246 -25.30 -23.79 10.77
N SER A 247 -24.61 -23.00 11.62
CA SER A 247 -25.10 -22.68 12.96
C SER A 247 -26.39 -21.82 12.86
N PRO A 248 -27.40 -22.07 13.71
CA PRO A 248 -28.63 -21.27 13.73
C PRO A 248 -28.38 -19.77 13.95
N GLU A 249 -27.36 -19.43 14.74
CA GLU A 249 -26.94 -18.06 15.01
C GLU A 249 -26.41 -17.37 13.75
N LEU A 250 -25.61 -18.08 12.94
CA LEU A 250 -25.08 -17.57 11.68
C LEU A 250 -26.20 -17.36 10.66
N THR A 251 -27.17 -18.28 10.57
CA THR A 251 -28.34 -18.12 9.69
C THR A 251 -29.15 -16.88 10.09
N LYS A 252 -29.44 -16.71 11.38
CA LYS A 252 -30.17 -15.54 11.90
C LYS A 252 -29.45 -14.23 11.60
N TYR A 253 -28.12 -14.21 11.74
CA TYR A 253 -27.31 -13.04 11.38
C TYR A 253 -27.43 -12.71 9.88
N LYS A 254 -27.34 -13.72 9.00
CA LYS A 254 -27.48 -13.51 7.55
C LYS A 254 -28.87 -12.98 7.19
N ASP A 255 -29.92 -13.55 7.77
CA ASP A 255 -31.30 -13.11 7.50
C ASP A 255 -31.49 -11.64 7.88
N GLY A 256 -31.01 -11.23 9.06
CA GLY A 256 -31.05 -9.83 9.49
C GLY A 256 -30.23 -8.90 8.59
N LEU A 257 -29.02 -9.33 8.20
CA LEU A 257 -28.17 -8.57 7.28
C LEU A 257 -28.81 -8.42 5.90
N PHE A 258 -29.53 -9.44 5.42
CA PHE A 258 -30.20 -9.40 4.12
C PHE A 258 -31.40 -8.47 4.16
N GLU A 259 -32.22 -8.53 5.21
CA GLU A 259 -33.35 -7.62 5.40
C GLU A 259 -32.89 -6.16 5.48
N GLU A 260 -31.83 -5.90 6.26
CA GLU A 260 -31.24 -4.57 6.39
C GLU A 260 -30.68 -4.06 5.05
N ALA A 261 -29.91 -4.88 4.32
CA ALA A 261 -29.36 -4.51 3.04
C ALA A 261 -30.45 -4.20 1.99
N GLU A 262 -31.51 -5.00 1.95
CA GLU A 262 -32.65 -4.74 1.04
C GLU A 262 -33.35 -3.43 1.38
N LYS A 263 -33.55 -3.14 2.67
CA LYS A 263 -34.14 -1.87 3.13
C LYS A 263 -33.24 -0.69 2.76
N LEU A 264 -31.92 -0.82 2.95
CA LEU A 264 -30.96 0.22 2.60
C LEU A 264 -31.06 0.59 1.12
N VAL A 265 -31.06 -0.40 0.23
CA VAL A 265 -31.12 -0.15 -1.21
C VAL A 265 -32.47 0.44 -1.60
N LYS A 266 -33.59 -0.13 -1.13
CA LYS A 266 -34.94 0.27 -1.55
C LYS A 266 -35.39 1.62 -1.00
N GLU A 267 -35.01 1.94 0.23
CA GLU A 267 -35.53 3.10 0.96
C GLU A 267 -34.45 4.12 1.25
N GLU A 268 -33.32 3.68 1.83
CA GLU A 268 -32.32 4.60 2.34
C GLU A 268 -31.51 5.27 1.24
N PHE A 269 -31.10 4.54 0.20
CA PHE A 269 -30.30 5.09 -0.89
C PHE A 269 -31.06 6.21 -1.65
N PRO A 270 -32.32 6.00 -2.10
CA PRO A 270 -33.12 7.09 -2.67
C PRO A 270 -33.28 8.28 -1.72
N ARG A 271 -33.52 8.02 -0.42
CA ARG A 271 -33.62 9.08 0.59
C ARG A 271 -32.33 9.90 0.68
N LYS A 272 -31.17 9.22 0.71
CA LYS A 272 -29.85 9.85 0.74
C LYS A 272 -29.57 10.67 -0.52
N VAL A 273 -29.97 10.21 -1.70
CA VAL A 273 -29.86 11.01 -2.94
C VAL A 273 -30.56 12.35 -2.78
N ILE A 274 -31.79 12.36 -2.26
CA ILE A 274 -32.57 13.58 -2.03
C ILE A 274 -31.90 14.46 -0.96
N GLU A 275 -31.43 13.85 0.13
CA GLU A 275 -30.73 14.54 1.22
C GLU A 275 -29.47 15.27 0.73
N PHE A 276 -28.55 14.57 0.06
CA PHE A 276 -27.32 15.19 -0.48
C PHE A 276 -27.63 16.24 -1.56
N ASN A 277 -28.65 16.01 -2.39
CA ASN A 277 -29.10 17.02 -3.34
C ASN A 277 -29.67 18.27 -2.65
N GLY A 278 -30.35 18.09 -1.51
CA GLY A 278 -30.83 19.17 -0.65
C GLY A 278 -29.67 19.99 -0.08
N LEU A 279 -28.62 19.33 0.43
CA LEU A 279 -27.41 20.00 0.92
C LEU A 279 -26.79 20.90 -0.15
N LEU A 280 -26.63 20.41 -1.38
CA LEU A 280 -26.05 21.20 -2.48
C LEU A 280 -26.81 22.49 -2.82
N LYS A 281 -28.10 22.57 -2.48
CA LYS A 281 -28.96 23.74 -2.69
C LYS A 281 -28.94 24.73 -1.53
N GLN A 282 -28.44 24.34 -0.36
CA GLN A 282 -28.35 25.24 0.77
C GLN A 282 -27.29 26.30 0.52
N SER A 283 -27.59 27.54 0.92
CA SER A 283 -26.69 28.69 0.75
C SER A 283 -25.28 28.41 1.30
N ARG A 284 -25.14 27.69 2.42
CA ARG A 284 -23.85 27.35 3.03
C ARG A 284 -22.90 26.49 2.18
N PHE A 285 -23.40 25.79 1.19
CA PHE A 285 -22.59 25.04 0.23
C PHE A 285 -22.51 25.74 -1.14
N SER A 286 -23.04 26.96 -1.28
CA SER A 286 -23.05 27.73 -2.52
C SER A 286 -21.65 28.24 -2.88
N MET A 287 -21.31 28.14 -4.17
CA MET A 287 -20.06 28.68 -4.71
C MET A 287 -19.99 30.21 -4.65
N GLU A 288 -21.14 30.89 -4.55
CA GLU A 288 -21.20 32.34 -4.43
C GLU A 288 -20.62 32.85 -3.11
N ARG A 289 -20.56 31.99 -2.07
CA ARG A 289 -20.03 32.34 -0.75
C ARG A 289 -18.52 32.17 -0.63
N LEU A 290 -17.83 31.82 -1.72
CA LEU A 290 -16.39 31.54 -1.68
C LEU A 290 -15.61 32.71 -1.05
N THR A 291 -15.98 33.94 -1.37
CA THR A 291 -15.37 35.17 -0.83
C THR A 291 -15.58 35.34 0.67
N GLU A 292 -16.65 34.78 1.25
CA GLU A 292 -16.93 34.82 2.70
C GLU A 292 -16.16 33.73 3.48
N ILE A 293 -15.80 32.64 2.80
CA ILE A 293 -15.17 31.46 3.41
C ILE A 293 -13.65 31.59 3.43
N LEU A 294 -13.08 32.36 2.52
CA LEU A 294 -11.66 32.66 2.50
C LEU A 294 -11.31 33.59 3.66
N PRO A 295 -10.26 33.29 4.45
CA PRO A 295 -9.83 34.17 5.53
C PRO A 295 -9.35 35.50 4.94
N GLU A 296 -9.44 36.58 5.72
CA GLU A 296 -8.92 37.88 5.28
C GLU A 296 -7.45 37.74 4.84
N PRO A 297 -7.03 38.38 3.72
CA PRO A 297 -5.68 38.24 3.16
C PRO A 297 -4.55 38.58 4.15
N SER A 298 -4.84 39.39 5.16
CA SER A 298 -3.88 39.78 6.21
C SER A 298 -3.51 38.61 7.13
N MET A 299 -4.35 37.57 7.21
CA MET A 299 -4.23 36.38 8.06
C MET A 299 -3.70 36.66 9.47
N ASN A 300 -3.89 37.85 10.05
CA ASN A 300 -3.37 38.23 11.38
C ASN A 300 -1.94 37.73 11.75
N ILE A 301 -1.09 37.44 10.76
CA ILE A 301 0.27 36.95 10.96
C ILE A 301 1.19 38.13 10.64
N PRO A 302 1.73 38.81 11.65
CA PRO A 302 2.50 40.03 11.46
C PRO A 302 3.72 39.80 10.55
N ILE A 303 3.95 40.73 9.64
CA ILE A 303 5.17 40.80 8.83
C ILE A 303 6.22 41.50 9.69
N PRO A 304 7.33 40.86 10.06
CA PRO A 304 8.41 41.54 10.76
C PRO A 304 8.92 42.68 9.87
N LYS A 305 8.85 43.92 10.36
CA LYS A 305 9.45 45.06 9.65
C LYS A 305 10.97 44.88 9.70
N VAL A 306 11.59 44.66 8.53
CA VAL A 306 13.04 44.60 8.41
C VAL A 306 13.55 46.02 8.15
N GLU A 307 13.84 46.78 9.21
CA GLU A 307 14.63 47.99 9.06
C GLU A 307 16.13 47.65 9.05
N ASN A 308 16.76 47.84 7.89
CA ASN A 308 18.22 47.94 7.71
C ASN A 308 19.08 46.85 8.39
N GLY A 309 18.74 45.57 8.20
CA GLY A 309 19.64 44.46 8.52
C GLY A 309 20.01 44.29 10.00
N LYS A 310 19.38 45.03 10.91
CA LYS A 310 19.48 44.84 12.36
C LYS A 310 18.12 44.46 12.89
N VAL A 311 18.03 43.26 13.47
CA VAL A 311 16.86 42.84 14.23
C VAL A 311 16.85 43.66 15.53
N SER A 312 15.98 44.66 15.62
CA SER A 312 15.60 45.26 16.89
C SER A 312 14.69 44.26 17.62
N LEU A 313 15.29 43.48 18.52
CA LEU A 313 14.57 42.78 19.58
C LEU A 313 14.06 43.84 20.58
N PRO A 314 12.77 43.92 20.90
CA PRO A 314 12.35 44.55 22.14
C PRO A 314 12.67 43.59 23.29
N ASP A 315 13.55 44.05 24.18
CA ASP A 315 13.99 43.55 25.50
C ASP A 315 13.94 42.04 25.83
N GLU A 316 15.06 41.56 26.37
CA GLU A 316 15.34 40.17 26.76
C GLU A 316 14.14 39.42 27.37
N PRO A 317 13.92 38.14 27.01
CA PRO A 317 12.98 37.31 27.74
C PRO A 317 13.46 37.13 29.18
N PRO A 318 12.55 37.01 30.18
CA PRO A 318 12.95 36.80 31.56
C PRO A 318 13.83 35.56 31.64
N ARG A 319 15.03 35.70 32.22
CA ARG A 319 15.92 34.57 32.49
C ARG A 319 15.14 33.49 33.22
N LYS A 320 15.17 32.25 32.70
CA LYS A 320 14.71 31.06 33.42
C LYS A 320 15.32 31.11 34.82
N ARG A 321 14.48 31.27 35.85
CA ARG A 321 14.88 30.94 37.22
C ARG A 321 15.35 29.48 37.21
N VAL A 322 16.61 29.28 37.55
CA VAL A 322 17.16 27.96 37.86
C VAL A 322 16.32 27.42 39.01
N LYS A 323 15.71 26.25 38.82
CA LYS A 323 14.98 25.56 39.88
C LYS A 323 16.05 24.99 40.81
N GLN A 324 16.15 25.58 41.99
CA GLN A 324 16.97 25.11 43.10
C GLN A 324 16.32 23.84 43.66
N GLU A 325 17.07 22.74 43.71
CA GLU A 325 16.70 21.56 44.47
C GLU A 325 16.97 21.85 45.95
N ASP A 326 15.98 21.64 46.81
CA ASP A 326 16.17 21.36 48.23
C ASP A 326 15.03 20.45 48.72
N GLU A 327 15.43 19.46 49.51
CA GLU A 327 14.67 18.33 50.08
C GLU A 327 13.59 18.76 51.08
N SER A 328 12.49 17.99 51.16
CA SER A 328 12.01 17.26 52.36
C SER A 328 10.50 17.02 52.31
N ASP A 329 10.06 15.76 52.21
CA ASP A 329 9.26 15.07 53.25
C ASP A 329 8.58 13.79 52.75
N VAL A 330 8.59 12.80 53.64
CA VAL A 330 8.40 11.35 53.47
C VAL A 330 6.95 10.91 53.76
N VAL A 331 6.66 9.64 53.43
CA VAL A 331 5.66 8.69 54.03
C VAL A 331 4.35 8.58 53.23
N ASP A 332 3.77 7.42 52.87
CA ASP A 332 4.00 5.96 52.99
C ASP A 332 3.23 5.35 51.77
N GLY A 333 3.68 4.32 51.06
CA GLY A 333 3.56 2.92 51.50
C GLY A 333 2.43 2.16 50.76
N LYS A 334 2.79 1.40 49.70
CA LYS A 334 2.38 -0.01 49.45
C LYS A 334 2.81 -0.53 48.08
N GLN A 335 3.32 -1.75 48.11
CA GLN A 335 4.03 -2.49 47.07
C GLN A 335 3.11 -3.52 46.39
N LEU A 336 3.57 -4.03 45.23
CA LEU A 336 3.22 -5.28 44.50
C LEU A 336 2.15 -5.13 43.39
N VAL A 337 2.23 -5.68 42.17
CA VAL A 337 3.17 -6.60 41.47
C VAL A 337 2.79 -6.65 39.96
N VAL A 338 3.80 -6.55 39.06
CA VAL A 338 4.03 -7.29 37.79
C VAL A 338 3.10 -7.14 36.55
N ASN A 339 3.63 -6.53 35.46
CA ASN A 339 3.79 -7.02 34.04
C ASN A 339 3.78 -5.89 32.98
N ASP A 340 4.73 -5.97 32.03
CA ASP A 340 5.09 -5.15 30.83
C ASP A 340 3.94 -4.67 29.89
N PRO A 341 4.15 -3.88 28.78
CA PRO A 341 5.37 -3.22 28.24
C PRO A 341 5.20 -1.77 27.69
N GLY A 342 6.32 -1.06 27.48
CA GLY A 342 6.48 -0.08 26.39
C GLY A 342 6.71 1.38 26.79
N ASP A 343 7.97 1.85 26.71
CA ASP A 343 8.26 3.15 26.12
C ASP A 343 9.77 3.39 25.85
N MET A 344 10.00 4.31 24.91
CA MET A 344 11.25 4.65 24.21
C MET A 344 12.51 4.90 25.04
N VAL A 345 13.66 4.42 24.54
CA VAL A 345 14.98 5.03 24.82
C VAL A 345 15.70 5.34 23.51
N PHE A 346 15.51 6.55 22.99
CA PHE A 346 16.39 7.12 21.97
C PHE A 346 17.64 7.64 22.67
N ASN A 347 18.73 6.87 22.58
CA ASN A 347 20.01 7.26 23.12
C ASN A 347 20.53 8.51 22.37
N LYS A 348 20.82 9.55 23.16
CA LYS A 348 21.22 10.89 22.73
C LYS A 348 22.66 10.86 22.19
N PHE A 349 22.84 10.73 20.88
CA PHE A 349 24.12 11.04 20.24
C PHE A 349 24.25 12.55 20.04
N THR A 350 25.03 13.20 20.90
CA THR A 350 25.43 14.61 20.73
C THR A 350 26.45 14.73 19.59
N SER A 351 26.01 15.30 18.47
CA SER A 351 26.89 15.84 17.42
C SER A 351 27.46 17.20 17.86
N PRO A 352 28.74 17.53 17.59
CA PRO A 352 29.32 18.83 17.92
C PRO A 352 28.95 19.97 16.96
N PHE A 353 28.04 19.76 16.01
CA PHE A 353 27.58 20.81 15.11
C PHE A 353 26.24 21.36 15.58
N GLN A 354 26.30 22.45 16.35
CA GLN A 354 25.15 23.29 16.68
C GLN A 354 24.70 24.02 15.41
N THR A 355 23.90 23.36 14.58
CA THR A 355 23.21 24.03 13.47
C THR A 355 22.26 25.05 14.08
N LYS A 356 22.55 26.34 13.91
CA LYS A 356 21.61 27.42 14.24
C LYS A 356 20.29 27.12 13.52
N CYS A 357 19.28 26.64 14.24
CA CYS A 357 17.91 26.66 13.76
C CYS A 357 17.59 28.13 13.41
N ALA A 358 17.11 28.38 12.20
CA ALA A 358 16.59 29.69 11.85
C ALA A 358 15.56 30.11 12.92
N PRO A 359 15.69 31.31 13.53
CA PRO A 359 14.76 31.75 14.55
C PRO A 359 13.35 31.73 13.96
N VAL A 360 12.48 30.89 14.52
CA VAL A 360 11.05 30.95 14.21
C VAL A 360 10.60 32.31 14.75
N TYR A 361 10.15 33.22 13.89
CA TYR A 361 9.49 34.43 14.36
C TYR A 361 8.30 33.95 15.19
N ALA A 362 8.35 34.15 16.51
CA ALA A 362 7.23 33.82 17.37
C ALA A 362 5.99 34.51 16.81
N PHE A 363 4.85 33.81 16.77
CA PHE A 363 3.59 34.45 16.41
C PHE A 363 3.35 35.58 17.42
N ILE A 364 3.54 36.83 16.99
CA ILE A 364 3.59 38.01 17.89
C ILE A 364 2.27 38.17 18.67
N ASN A 365 1.17 37.55 18.20
CA ASN A 365 -0.17 37.64 18.79
C ASN A 365 -0.75 36.29 19.28
N GLY A 366 0.06 35.25 19.52
CA GLY A 366 -0.43 33.97 20.07
C GLY A 366 -0.77 32.90 19.01
N SER A 367 -1.91 32.23 19.11
CA SER A 367 -2.27 31.10 18.22
C SER A 367 -2.89 31.57 16.90
N VAL A 368 -2.63 30.82 15.81
CA VAL A 368 -3.32 31.03 14.52
C VAL A 368 -4.54 30.09 14.48
N PRO A 369 -5.77 30.62 14.37
CA PRO A 369 -6.98 29.80 14.38
C PRO A 369 -7.13 28.96 13.11
N CYS A 370 -7.96 27.91 13.20
CA CYS A 370 -8.45 27.20 12.02
C CYS A 370 -9.39 28.08 11.20
N ASN A 371 -9.68 27.65 9.97
CA ASN A 371 -10.78 28.23 9.22
C ASN A 371 -12.09 27.63 9.75
N ASP A 372 -12.79 28.37 10.60
CA ASP A 372 -13.96 27.87 11.32
C ASP A 372 -15.13 27.54 10.39
N HIS A 373 -15.29 28.29 9.29
CA HIS A 373 -16.32 28.00 8.29
C HIS A 373 -16.10 26.61 7.67
N LEU A 374 -14.86 26.32 7.26
CA LEU A 374 -14.51 25.01 6.69
C LEU A 374 -14.61 23.89 7.74
N ALA A 375 -14.20 24.16 8.99
CA ALA A 375 -14.35 23.20 10.09
C ALA A 375 -15.81 22.78 10.28
N HIS A 376 -16.72 23.76 10.38
CA HIS A 376 -18.15 23.49 10.53
C HIS A 376 -18.76 22.72 9.35
N LEU A 377 -18.41 23.07 8.11
CA LEU A 377 -18.89 22.32 6.93
C LEU A 377 -18.40 20.87 6.95
N MET A 378 -17.14 20.63 7.32
CA MET A 378 -16.60 19.26 7.45
C MET A 378 -17.25 18.49 8.60
N ASP A 379 -17.54 19.13 9.74
CA ASP A 379 -18.20 18.50 10.87
C ASP A 379 -19.64 18.08 10.56
N GLU A 380 -20.29 18.77 9.63
CA GLU A 380 -21.61 18.40 9.14
C GLU A 380 -21.56 17.23 8.14
N VAL A 381 -20.59 17.24 7.21
CA VAL A 381 -20.50 16.22 6.14
C VAL A 381 -19.91 14.91 6.65
N ARG A 382 -18.96 14.96 7.60
CA ARG A 382 -18.20 13.79 8.07
C ARG A 382 -19.09 12.68 8.67
N PRO A 383 -20.09 12.95 9.52
CA PRO A 383 -21.02 11.92 10.01
C PRO A 383 -21.78 11.22 8.88
N LEU A 384 -22.22 11.98 7.86
CA LEU A 384 -22.95 11.43 6.72
C LEU A 384 -22.08 10.42 5.94
N LEU A 385 -20.79 10.72 5.76
CA LEU A 385 -19.85 9.80 5.11
C LEU A 385 -19.61 8.54 5.94
N ARG A 386 -19.48 8.65 7.27
CA ARG A 386 -19.27 7.48 8.14
C ARG A 386 -20.44 6.50 8.02
N THR A 387 -21.67 7.00 8.13
CA THR A 387 -22.87 6.19 7.93
C THR A 387 -22.94 5.61 6.52
N ALA A 388 -22.51 6.37 5.50
CA ALA A 388 -22.48 5.85 4.14
C ALA A 388 -21.53 4.66 3.96
N VAL A 389 -20.34 4.69 4.56
CA VAL A 389 -19.40 3.54 4.53
C VAL A 389 -20.03 2.30 5.15
N GLU A 390 -20.68 2.44 6.30
CA GLU A 390 -21.36 1.33 6.98
C GLU A 390 -22.48 0.75 6.11
N ASN A 391 -23.35 1.60 5.57
CA ASN A 391 -24.46 1.18 4.71
C ASN A 391 -23.98 0.46 3.44
N VAL A 392 -22.97 1.00 2.76
CA VAL A 392 -22.39 0.40 1.55
C VAL A 392 -21.71 -0.93 1.88
N ASN A 393 -21.04 -1.04 3.03
CA ASN A 393 -20.43 -2.29 3.48
C ASN A 393 -21.50 -3.36 3.79
N THR A 394 -22.64 -3.00 4.39
CA THR A 394 -23.77 -3.93 4.60
C THR A 394 -24.28 -4.50 3.28
N VAL A 395 -24.49 -3.65 2.28
CA VAL A 395 -24.90 -4.07 0.92
C VAL A 395 -23.84 -4.94 0.24
N LYS A 396 -22.54 -4.60 0.39
CA LYS A 396 -21.42 -5.42 -0.10
C LYS A 396 -21.45 -6.82 0.48
N MET A 397 -21.64 -6.93 1.79
CA MET A 397 -21.71 -8.22 2.49
C MET A 397 -22.92 -9.02 2.03
N TRP A 398 -24.07 -8.39 1.84
CA TRP A 398 -25.26 -9.04 1.30
C TRP A 398 -24.98 -9.65 -0.08
N ILE A 399 -24.53 -8.86 -1.06
CA ILE A 399 -24.26 -9.37 -2.41
C ILE A 399 -23.18 -10.46 -2.38
N THR A 400 -22.12 -10.29 -1.58
CA THR A 400 -21.05 -11.30 -1.43
C THR A 400 -21.61 -12.64 -0.94
N LEU A 401 -22.50 -12.63 0.05
CA LEU A 401 -23.09 -13.84 0.63
C LEU A 401 -24.17 -14.47 -0.27
N MET A 402 -24.72 -13.71 -1.22
CA MET A 402 -25.65 -14.20 -2.24
C MET A 402 -24.96 -14.92 -3.41
N ILE A 403 -23.62 -14.85 -3.52
CA ILE A 403 -22.88 -15.57 -4.56
C ILE A 403 -22.97 -17.09 -4.27
N PRO A 404 -23.52 -17.89 -5.21
CA PRO A 404 -23.72 -19.31 -5.00
C PRO A 404 -22.40 -20.08 -5.15
N ARG A 405 -22.43 -21.36 -4.80
CA ARG A 405 -21.31 -22.27 -5.03
C ARG A 405 -20.87 -22.26 -6.50
N ILE A 406 -19.56 -22.27 -6.74
CA ILE A 406 -18.96 -22.37 -8.08
C ILE A 406 -19.39 -23.68 -8.75
N GLU A 407 -19.93 -23.58 -9.96
CA GLU A 407 -20.36 -24.70 -10.81
C GLU A 407 -20.02 -24.40 -12.28
N ASP A 408 -19.91 -25.45 -13.09
CA ASP A 408 -19.67 -25.33 -14.53
C ASP A 408 -20.98 -25.02 -15.26
N GLY A 409 -21.04 -23.84 -15.90
CA GLY A 409 -22.21 -23.38 -16.64
C GLY A 409 -23.25 -22.63 -15.79
N ASN A 410 -24.24 -22.00 -16.46
CA ASN A 410 -25.29 -21.20 -15.82
C ASN A 410 -24.77 -20.07 -14.89
N ASN A 411 -23.68 -19.42 -15.28
CA ASN A 411 -23.01 -18.39 -14.46
C ASN A 411 -23.33 -16.95 -14.90
N PHE A 412 -24.33 -16.73 -15.76
CA PHE A 412 -24.69 -15.37 -16.21
C PHE A 412 -25.15 -14.47 -15.05
N GLY A 413 -26.07 -14.95 -14.21
CA GLY A 413 -26.51 -14.18 -13.04
C GLY A 413 -25.42 -14.00 -11.99
N VAL A 414 -24.48 -14.95 -11.89
CA VAL A 414 -23.28 -14.79 -11.05
C VAL A 414 -22.40 -13.66 -11.57
N GLY A 415 -22.25 -13.53 -12.88
CA GLY A 415 -21.54 -12.38 -13.48
C GLY A 415 -22.20 -11.04 -13.16
N ILE A 416 -23.53 -10.98 -13.15
CA ILE A 416 -24.28 -9.78 -12.74
C ILE A 416 -24.02 -9.45 -11.26
N GLN A 417 -23.99 -10.46 -10.38
CA GLN A 417 -23.64 -10.27 -8.97
C GLN A 417 -22.22 -9.73 -8.82
N GLU A 418 -21.24 -10.26 -9.56
CA GLU A 418 -19.85 -9.80 -9.55
C GLU A 418 -19.72 -8.35 -10.01
N GLU A 419 -20.45 -7.94 -11.03
CA GLU A 419 -20.45 -6.56 -11.55
C GLU A 419 -21.06 -5.58 -10.54
N ALA A 420 -22.24 -5.89 -10.00
CA ALA A 420 -22.87 -5.07 -8.96
C ALA A 420 -21.98 -4.98 -7.70
N LEU A 421 -21.37 -6.09 -7.29
CA LEU A 421 -20.44 -6.11 -6.15
C LEU A 421 -19.17 -5.29 -6.42
N SER A 422 -18.67 -5.28 -7.66
CA SER A 422 -17.53 -4.46 -8.05
C SER A 422 -17.83 -2.98 -7.88
N GLU A 423 -19.01 -2.53 -8.33
CA GLU A 423 -19.45 -1.13 -8.18
C GLU A 423 -19.58 -0.73 -6.71
N VAL A 424 -20.21 -1.59 -5.88
CA VAL A 424 -20.33 -1.36 -4.43
C VAL A 424 -18.96 -1.21 -3.77
N ARG A 425 -17.97 -2.03 -4.17
CA ARG A 425 -16.59 -1.95 -3.65
C ARG A 425 -15.89 -0.66 -4.09
N THR A 426 -16.11 -0.21 -5.32
CA THR A 426 -15.57 1.07 -5.81
C THR A 426 -16.10 2.21 -4.95
N VAL A 427 -17.43 2.29 -4.79
CA VAL A 427 -18.05 3.32 -3.96
C VAL A 427 -17.53 3.28 -2.52
N GLU A 428 -17.46 2.11 -1.88
CA GLU A 428 -16.93 1.98 -0.52
C GLU A 428 -15.52 2.59 -0.38
N ASN A 429 -14.62 2.25 -1.31
CA ASN A 429 -13.25 2.74 -1.31
C ASN A 429 -13.19 4.26 -1.51
N GLU A 430 -14.02 4.80 -2.40
CA GLU A 430 -14.06 6.24 -2.65
C GLU A 430 -14.57 7.02 -1.43
N VAL A 431 -15.64 6.56 -0.78
CA VAL A 431 -16.18 7.19 0.44
C VAL A 431 -15.15 7.14 1.58
N ALA A 432 -14.45 6.02 1.75
CA ALA A 432 -13.35 5.91 2.72
C ALA A 432 -12.21 6.91 2.40
N SER A 433 -11.90 7.11 1.11
CA SER A 433 -10.89 8.08 0.68
C SER A 433 -11.29 9.53 0.99
N PHE A 434 -12.59 9.87 0.89
CA PHE A 434 -13.09 11.22 1.22
C PHE A 434 -12.89 11.55 2.70
N LEU A 435 -13.12 10.56 3.59
CA LEU A 435 -12.88 10.71 5.03
C LEU A 435 -11.39 10.98 5.35
N ASP A 436 -10.47 10.25 4.71
CA ASP A 436 -9.04 10.47 4.87
C ASP A 436 -8.60 11.85 4.34
N GLN A 437 -9.11 12.26 3.17
CA GLN A 437 -8.83 13.57 2.58
C GLN A 437 -9.25 14.72 3.51
N MET A 438 -10.45 14.66 4.10
CA MET A 438 -10.92 15.65 5.07
C MET A 438 -10.03 15.73 6.33
N GLY A 439 -9.44 14.61 6.76
CA GLY A 439 -8.49 14.61 7.88
C GLY A 439 -7.18 15.35 7.57
N ARG A 440 -6.68 15.23 6.33
CA ARG A 440 -5.37 15.78 5.93
C ARG A 440 -5.34 17.30 5.78
N TYR A 441 -6.48 17.95 5.61
CA TYR A 441 -6.53 19.40 5.45
C TYR A 441 -5.88 20.14 6.62
N PHE A 442 -6.28 19.84 7.86
CA PHE A 442 -5.78 20.54 9.04
C PHE A 442 -4.27 20.38 9.20
N THR A 443 -3.74 19.17 8.96
CA THR A 443 -2.28 18.92 9.01
C THR A 443 -1.54 19.67 7.91
N SER A 444 -2.10 19.71 6.70
CA SER A 444 -1.49 20.42 5.56
C SER A 444 -1.51 21.93 5.79
N ARG A 445 -2.61 22.47 6.31
CA ARG A 445 -2.76 23.86 6.71
C ARG A 445 -1.78 24.26 7.79
N ALA A 446 -1.68 23.46 8.86
CA ALA A 446 -0.73 23.71 9.95
C ALA A 446 0.74 23.75 9.47
N LYS A 447 1.12 22.84 8.55
CA LYS A 447 2.45 22.84 7.93
C LYS A 447 2.71 24.12 7.15
N LEU A 448 1.73 24.61 6.41
CA LEU A 448 1.86 25.83 5.62
C LEU A 448 1.93 27.09 6.50
N ILE A 449 1.10 27.18 7.55
CA ILE A 449 1.18 28.25 8.57
C ILE A 449 2.56 28.28 9.22
N THR A 450 3.13 27.10 9.53
CA THR A 450 4.48 26.99 10.09
C THR A 450 5.54 27.54 9.13
N LYS A 451 5.33 27.41 7.80
CA LYS A 451 6.23 28.00 6.80
C LYS A 451 6.11 29.51 6.75
N ILE A 452 4.91 30.07 6.85
CA ILE A 452 4.70 31.53 6.93
C ILE A 452 5.43 32.09 8.16
N ALA A 453 5.31 31.44 9.32
CA ALA A 453 5.99 31.88 10.54
C ALA A 453 7.52 31.84 10.43
N LYS A 454 8.06 30.83 9.73
CA LYS A 454 9.51 30.69 9.51
C LYS A 454 10.04 31.64 8.44
N TYR A 455 9.23 31.94 7.43
CA TYR A 455 9.62 32.70 6.24
C TYR A 455 8.59 33.79 5.94
N PRO A 456 8.42 34.80 6.82
CA PRO A 456 7.36 35.79 6.67
C PRO A 456 7.56 36.76 5.49
N HIS A 457 8.76 36.77 4.90
CA HIS A 457 9.12 37.54 3.70
C HIS A 457 8.79 36.82 2.37
N VAL A 458 8.31 35.57 2.43
CA VAL A 458 7.90 34.80 1.24
C VAL A 458 6.38 34.90 1.11
N ASP A 459 5.91 35.83 0.28
CA ASP A 459 4.48 36.12 0.12
C ASP A 459 3.69 34.95 -0.48
N ASP A 460 4.32 34.09 -1.28
CA ASP A 460 3.70 32.90 -1.86
C ASP A 460 3.09 31.98 -0.80
N TYR A 461 3.70 31.88 0.39
CA TYR A 461 3.12 31.06 1.46
C TYR A 461 1.80 31.61 1.99
N ARG A 462 1.61 32.95 1.98
CA ARG A 462 0.35 33.58 2.39
C ARG A 462 -0.72 33.34 1.34
N ARG A 463 -0.40 33.50 0.05
CA ARG A 463 -1.31 33.16 -1.06
C ARG A 463 -1.69 31.69 -1.06
N ALA A 464 -0.74 30.80 -0.80
CA ALA A 464 -0.97 29.36 -0.79
C ALA A 464 -1.98 28.90 0.29
N ILE A 465 -2.11 29.61 1.41
CA ILE A 465 -3.16 29.28 2.40
C ILE A 465 -4.54 29.62 1.84
N LEU A 466 -4.69 30.78 1.20
CA LEU A 466 -5.95 31.16 0.56
C LEU A 466 -6.36 30.12 -0.49
N ASP A 467 -5.44 29.72 -1.37
CA ASP A 467 -5.69 28.70 -2.40
C ASP A 467 -6.08 27.34 -1.80
N MET A 468 -5.46 26.96 -0.68
CA MET A 468 -5.72 25.69 -0.02
C MET A 468 -7.09 25.68 0.68
N ASP A 469 -7.47 26.78 1.34
CA ASP A 469 -8.79 26.95 1.96
C ASP A 469 -9.88 27.00 0.86
N GLU A 470 -9.65 27.72 -0.24
CA GLU A 470 -10.52 27.74 -1.43
C GLU A 470 -10.76 26.33 -1.97
N LYS A 471 -9.66 25.61 -2.19
CA LYS A 471 -9.67 24.23 -2.68
C LYS A 471 -10.43 23.30 -1.74
N GLN A 472 -10.33 23.49 -0.43
CA GLN A 472 -11.08 22.66 0.51
C GLN A 472 -12.57 22.89 0.43
N PHE A 473 -13.02 24.14 0.31
CA PHE A 473 -14.44 24.41 0.12
C PHE A 473 -14.98 23.68 -1.11
N ILE A 474 -14.27 23.80 -2.24
CA ILE A 474 -14.63 23.12 -3.49
C ILE A 474 -14.65 21.61 -3.27
N ASN A 475 -13.65 21.05 -2.59
CA ASN A 475 -13.56 19.62 -2.31
C ASN A 475 -14.74 19.12 -1.46
N ILE A 476 -15.14 19.85 -0.42
CA ILE A 476 -16.30 19.50 0.41
C ILE A 476 -17.56 19.43 -0.45
N ARG A 477 -17.78 20.41 -1.34
CA ARG A 477 -18.95 20.39 -2.25
C ARG A 477 -18.89 19.23 -3.24
N LEU A 478 -17.71 18.93 -3.80
CA LEU A 478 -17.52 17.79 -4.69
C LEU A 478 -17.83 16.46 -4.00
N ILE A 479 -17.38 16.30 -2.75
CA ILE A 479 -17.70 15.10 -1.94
C ILE A 479 -19.21 14.92 -1.81
N ILE A 480 -19.96 15.97 -1.45
CA ILE A 480 -21.43 15.91 -1.34
C ILE A 480 -22.07 15.50 -2.68
N LEU A 481 -21.55 16.05 -3.78
CA LEU A 481 -22.01 15.73 -5.13
C LEU A 481 -21.75 14.27 -5.50
N GLU A 482 -20.56 13.74 -5.23
CA GLU A 482 -20.24 12.35 -5.52
C GLU A 482 -21.01 11.40 -4.62
N MET A 483 -21.23 11.73 -3.35
CA MET A 483 -22.11 10.92 -2.48
C MET A 483 -23.52 10.80 -3.05
N ARG A 484 -24.09 11.89 -3.55
CA ARG A 484 -25.40 11.86 -4.22
C ARG A 484 -25.36 10.94 -5.45
N ASN A 485 -24.33 11.07 -6.27
CA ASN A 485 -24.19 10.26 -7.49
C ASN A 485 -24.03 8.78 -7.15
N HIS A 486 -23.17 8.43 -6.19
CA HIS A 486 -22.92 7.07 -5.74
C HIS A 486 -24.19 6.39 -5.22
N PHE A 487 -24.96 7.05 -4.36
CA PHE A 487 -26.22 6.47 -3.89
C PHE A 487 -27.23 6.28 -5.03
N SER A 488 -27.23 7.19 -6.02
CA SER A 488 -28.10 7.08 -7.19
C SER A 488 -27.69 5.92 -8.10
N THR A 489 -26.41 5.77 -8.41
CA THR A 489 -25.90 4.71 -9.29
C THR A 489 -26.01 3.35 -8.62
N LEU A 490 -25.68 3.23 -7.34
CA LEU A 490 -25.86 1.98 -6.59
C LEU A 490 -27.32 1.55 -6.53
N HIS A 491 -28.23 2.48 -6.23
CA HIS A 491 -29.66 2.18 -6.24
C HIS A 491 -30.10 1.69 -7.63
N ASP A 492 -29.75 2.41 -8.69
CA ASP A 492 -30.15 2.08 -10.06
C ASP A 492 -29.62 0.71 -10.52
N VAL A 493 -28.32 0.46 -10.35
CA VAL A 493 -27.67 -0.79 -10.75
C VAL A 493 -28.24 -1.98 -9.98
N ILE A 494 -28.41 -1.85 -8.65
CA ILE A 494 -28.91 -2.96 -7.83
C ILE A 494 -30.38 -3.22 -8.13
N MET A 495 -31.22 -2.19 -8.24
CA MET A 495 -32.66 -2.38 -8.46
C MET A 495 -32.97 -2.93 -9.85
N LYS A 496 -32.27 -2.50 -10.90
CA LYS A 496 -32.43 -3.07 -12.25
C LYS A 496 -32.06 -4.55 -12.32
N ASN A 497 -31.12 -4.99 -11.48
CA ASN A 497 -30.59 -6.35 -11.48
C ASN A 497 -31.06 -7.18 -10.27
N TYR A 498 -32.04 -6.69 -9.53
CA TYR A 498 -32.43 -7.21 -8.22
C TYR A 498 -32.74 -8.71 -8.22
N GLU A 499 -33.52 -9.18 -9.19
CA GLU A 499 -33.88 -10.59 -9.33
C GLU A 499 -32.67 -11.48 -9.57
N LYS A 500 -31.71 -11.05 -10.40
CA LYS A 500 -30.48 -11.81 -10.68
C LYS A 500 -29.49 -11.74 -9.54
N ILE A 501 -29.50 -10.66 -8.76
CA ILE A 501 -28.71 -10.56 -7.52
C ILE A 501 -29.25 -11.55 -6.47
N LYS A 502 -30.58 -11.71 -6.36
CA LYS A 502 -31.16 -12.67 -5.41
C LYS A 502 -31.15 -14.11 -5.88
N LYS A 503 -31.38 -14.34 -7.17
CA LYS A 503 -31.50 -15.67 -7.79
C LYS A 503 -30.67 -15.71 -9.08
N PRO A 504 -29.35 -15.90 -8.97
CA PRO A 504 -28.44 -15.83 -10.10
C PRO A 504 -28.56 -17.01 -11.07
N ARG A 505 -29.07 -18.15 -10.61
CA ARG A 505 -29.29 -19.35 -11.44
C ARG A 505 -30.77 -19.59 -11.62
N THR A 506 -31.19 -19.78 -12.88
CA THR A 506 -32.53 -20.32 -13.19
C THR A 506 -32.51 -21.82 -12.94
N THR A 507 -33.42 -22.32 -12.10
CA THR A 507 -33.73 -23.75 -12.04
C THR A 507 -34.43 -24.15 -13.34
N ASN A 508 -33.88 -25.12 -14.07
CA ASN A 508 -34.46 -25.66 -15.32
C ASN A 508 -35.88 -26.26 -15.16
N THR A 509 -36.47 -26.21 -13.96
CA THR A 509 -37.81 -26.72 -13.64
C THR A 509 -38.95 -25.79 -14.05
N GLU A 510 -38.69 -24.51 -14.39
CA GLU A 510 -39.76 -23.54 -14.70
C GLU A 510 -40.15 -23.47 -16.18
N HIS A 511 -39.48 -24.20 -17.08
CA HIS A 511 -39.81 -24.22 -18.53
C HIS A 511 -40.45 -25.54 -19.00
N LEU A 512 -41.03 -26.32 -18.08
CA LEU A 512 -41.60 -27.65 -18.37
C LEU A 512 -43.11 -27.77 -18.06
N TYR A 513 -43.83 -26.64 -18.01
CA TYR A 513 -45.29 -26.62 -17.93
C TYR A 513 -45.90 -25.63 -18.92
#